data_AF-A0A9E0I4R8-F1
#
_entry.id   AF-A0A9E0I4R8-F1
#
_cell.length_a   1.000
_cell.length_b   1.000
_cell.length_c   1.000
_cell.angle_alpha   90.00
_cell.angle_beta   90.00
_cell.angle_gamma   90.00
#
_symmetry.space_group_name_H-M   'P 1'
#
loop_
_entity.id
_entity.type
_entity.pdbx_description
1 polymer ?
#
loop_
_entity_poly.entity_id
_entity_poly.type
_entity_poly.pdbx_seq_one_letter_code
_entity_poly.pdbx_strand_id
1 'polypeptide(L)'
;MSSICPTLDQWAEAGWLRRLDAALSAFLAERDPDAAPAVLVAAAVLSHMEGRGHTCLPLAHVVSPPVALLAGPPEAQAAVHTLWAELPPTLAGWLAALRATRVVRDARHDDDQGQPLVLGGSEAAPVLYLRRYWGYECRVARQLRQRVSERVAVNEVVTRTWLDQLFPAPARSGTPNATQGDALATDWQKLACAVALRARLSVITGGPGTGKTYTAARLLALLFAVDADAQRLRVALAAPTGKAAARLKQSIDASLVQLQDALGDRIDLNKLNQRVGAARTLHALLGARPDTRQFRHNASHPLDVDVLIVDEASMIHLEMMAALLDALPSTARVIFLGDKDQLASVEAGAVLGDLCRDAERGCYAPETLRYARDVAGQDLDLIYQDHSGAAPLLAQQTVMLRESRRFGGPIGRLALAVNQGDVRASQAILSQDKTGAVRNLAAPGPDVAVQLALHGRSHAEGGYAEYLQVMATRPVSADEKAHTEWVRRVLTAFDRFRLLCA
;
A
#
# COMPACT_ATOMS: atom_id res chain seq x y z
N MET A 1 -36.10 -22.18 -13.54
CA MET A 1 -35.25 -21.56 -12.50
C MET A 1 -34.05 -22.45 -12.34
N SER A 2 -32.84 -21.92 -12.62
CA SER A 2 -31.59 -22.67 -12.51
C SER A 2 -31.52 -23.37 -11.15
N SER A 3 -31.33 -24.69 -11.13
CA SER A 3 -31.36 -25.53 -9.91
C SER A 3 -30.30 -25.17 -8.87
N ILE A 4 -29.40 -24.24 -9.20
CA ILE A 4 -28.23 -23.91 -8.40
C ILE A 4 -28.45 -22.89 -7.29
N CYS A 5 -29.43 -21.96 -7.44
CA CYS A 5 -29.66 -20.92 -6.43
C CYS A 5 -30.00 -21.50 -5.04
N PRO A 6 -30.89 -22.51 -4.90
CA PRO A 6 -31.16 -23.14 -3.61
C PRO A 6 -29.91 -23.75 -2.95
N THR A 7 -29.00 -24.33 -3.75
CA THR A 7 -27.74 -24.88 -3.25
C THR A 7 -26.83 -23.79 -2.69
N LEU A 8 -26.71 -22.65 -3.38
CA LEU A 8 -25.91 -21.51 -2.91
C LEU A 8 -26.51 -20.88 -1.65
N ASP A 9 -27.83 -20.82 -1.54
CA ASP A 9 -28.52 -20.35 -0.33
C ASP A 9 -28.24 -21.28 0.86
N GLN A 10 -28.30 -22.60 0.66
CA GLN A 10 -27.93 -23.58 1.68
C GLN A 10 -26.47 -23.39 2.14
N TRP A 11 -25.54 -23.12 1.22
CA TRP A 11 -24.14 -22.83 1.58
C TRP A 11 -24.00 -21.54 2.36
N ALA A 12 -24.83 -20.53 2.09
CA ALA A 12 -24.86 -19.29 2.87
C ALA A 12 -25.44 -19.51 4.28
N GLU A 13 -26.47 -20.36 4.42
CA GLU A 13 -27.02 -20.76 5.73
C GLU A 13 -26.02 -21.56 6.56
N ALA A 14 -25.23 -22.42 5.92
CA ALA A 14 -24.14 -23.17 6.54
C ALA A 14 -22.88 -22.32 6.83
N GLY A 15 -22.87 -21.04 6.44
CA GLY A 15 -21.75 -20.12 6.66
C GLY A 15 -20.54 -20.34 5.75
N TRP A 16 -20.67 -21.13 4.68
CA TRP A 16 -19.59 -21.37 3.70
C TRP A 16 -19.46 -20.19 2.73
N LEU A 17 -20.58 -19.55 2.43
CA LEU A 17 -20.67 -18.29 1.68
C LEU A 17 -21.33 -17.22 2.54
N ARG A 18 -21.14 -15.95 2.18
CA ARG A 18 -21.93 -14.87 2.77
C ARG A 18 -23.29 -14.86 2.08
N ARG A 19 -24.33 -14.41 2.79
CA ARG A 19 -25.66 -14.20 2.19
C ARG A 19 -25.63 -13.27 0.97
N LEU A 20 -24.72 -12.29 0.97
CA LEU A 20 -24.51 -11.41 -0.17
C LEU A 20 -24.04 -12.16 -1.43
N ASP A 21 -23.22 -13.19 -1.26
CA ASP A 21 -22.65 -13.95 -2.37
C ASP A 21 -23.75 -14.74 -3.10
N ALA A 22 -24.64 -15.42 -2.34
CA ALA A 22 -25.79 -16.12 -2.88
C ALA A 22 -26.85 -15.17 -3.46
N ALA A 23 -27.13 -14.05 -2.78
CA ALA A 23 -28.07 -13.04 -3.25
C ALA A 23 -27.64 -12.40 -4.59
N LEU A 24 -26.34 -12.20 -4.82
CA LEU A 24 -25.84 -11.74 -6.13
C LEU A 24 -26.19 -12.75 -7.22
N SER A 25 -25.95 -14.05 -6.99
CA SER A 25 -26.28 -15.08 -7.97
C SER A 25 -27.78 -15.16 -8.23
N ALA A 26 -28.62 -15.07 -7.19
CA ALA A 26 -30.07 -15.00 -7.37
C ALA A 26 -30.50 -13.78 -8.22
N PHE A 27 -29.94 -12.61 -7.94
CA PHE A 27 -30.19 -11.40 -8.72
C PHE A 27 -29.80 -11.58 -10.20
N LEU A 28 -28.66 -12.22 -10.49
CA LEU A 28 -28.22 -12.47 -11.86
C LEU A 28 -29.15 -13.47 -12.58
N ALA A 29 -29.64 -14.49 -11.88
CA ALA A 29 -30.62 -15.43 -12.43
C ALA A 29 -31.97 -14.76 -12.74
N GLU A 30 -32.37 -13.71 -12.00
CA GLU A 30 -33.55 -12.92 -12.37
C GLU A 30 -33.34 -12.04 -13.61
N ARG A 31 -32.09 -11.59 -13.85
CA ARG A 31 -31.75 -10.77 -15.03
C ARG A 31 -31.57 -11.61 -16.28
N ASP A 32 -31.11 -12.84 -16.13
CA ASP A 32 -30.99 -13.83 -17.20
C ASP A 32 -31.43 -15.22 -16.69
N PRO A 33 -32.73 -15.56 -16.81
CA PRO A 33 -33.28 -16.85 -16.35
C PRO A 33 -32.67 -18.08 -17.01
N ASP A 34 -32.06 -17.89 -18.19
CA ASP A 34 -31.40 -18.93 -18.97
C ASP A 34 -29.88 -19.00 -18.70
N ALA A 35 -29.37 -18.20 -17.75
CA ALA A 35 -27.96 -18.21 -17.37
C ALA A 35 -27.53 -19.62 -16.90
N ALA A 36 -26.47 -20.13 -17.51
CA ALA A 36 -25.90 -21.42 -17.15
C ALA A 36 -25.46 -21.44 -15.67
N PRO A 37 -25.56 -22.59 -14.97
CA PRO A 37 -25.12 -22.71 -13.58
C PRO A 37 -23.69 -22.21 -13.34
N ALA A 38 -22.79 -22.42 -14.30
CA ALA A 38 -21.41 -21.92 -14.25
C ALA A 38 -21.32 -20.39 -14.07
N VAL A 39 -22.21 -19.60 -14.69
CA VAL A 39 -22.24 -18.14 -14.54
C VAL A 39 -22.60 -17.76 -13.11
N LEU A 40 -23.64 -18.41 -12.56
CA LEU A 40 -24.14 -18.14 -11.22
C LEU A 40 -23.15 -18.57 -10.13
N VAL A 41 -22.46 -19.69 -10.33
CA VAL A 41 -21.38 -20.15 -9.45
C VAL A 41 -20.18 -19.21 -9.52
N ALA A 42 -19.75 -18.81 -10.74
CA ALA A 42 -18.65 -17.86 -10.90
C ALA A 42 -18.94 -16.53 -10.19
N ALA A 43 -20.19 -16.05 -10.27
CA ALA A 43 -20.61 -14.83 -9.59
C ALA A 43 -20.56 -14.94 -8.06
N ALA A 44 -21.04 -16.05 -7.49
CA ALA A 44 -20.97 -16.31 -6.05
C ALA A 44 -19.51 -16.36 -5.56
N VAL A 45 -18.65 -17.10 -6.27
CA VAL A 45 -17.22 -17.21 -5.95
C VAL A 45 -16.52 -15.86 -6.09
N LEU A 46 -16.82 -15.09 -7.15
CA LEU A 46 -16.27 -13.75 -7.36
C LEU A 46 -16.67 -12.81 -6.21
N SER A 47 -17.96 -12.79 -5.83
CA SER A 47 -18.42 -12.01 -4.69
C SER A 47 -17.70 -12.44 -3.41
N HIS A 48 -17.57 -13.75 -3.18
CA HIS A 48 -16.90 -14.28 -2.01
C HIS A 48 -15.42 -13.86 -1.92
N MET A 49 -14.71 -13.92 -3.06
CA MET A 49 -13.33 -13.45 -3.19
C MET A 49 -13.19 -11.95 -2.97
N GLU A 50 -14.17 -11.17 -3.42
CA GLU A 50 -14.24 -9.75 -3.14
C GLU A 50 -14.33 -9.45 -1.65
N GLY A 51 -15.10 -10.25 -0.91
CA GLY A 51 -15.16 -10.20 0.55
C GLY A 51 -13.85 -10.50 1.26
N ARG A 52 -12.91 -11.12 0.56
CA ARG A 52 -11.56 -11.46 1.04
C ARG A 52 -10.48 -10.53 0.47
N GLY A 53 -10.90 -9.46 -0.19
CA GLY A 53 -10.00 -8.41 -0.68
C GLY A 53 -9.52 -8.58 -2.13
N HIS A 54 -10.04 -9.55 -2.88
CA HIS A 54 -9.68 -9.73 -4.29
C HIS A 54 -10.58 -8.89 -5.22
N THR A 55 -10.01 -8.28 -6.25
CA THR A 55 -10.77 -7.43 -7.20
C THR A 55 -11.41 -8.21 -8.34
N CYS A 56 -10.90 -9.41 -8.61
CA CYS A 56 -11.32 -10.29 -9.70
C CYS A 56 -11.12 -11.76 -9.35
N LEU A 57 -11.69 -12.61 -10.20
CA LEU A 57 -11.60 -14.06 -10.14
C LEU A 57 -10.85 -14.59 -11.37
N PRO A 58 -9.60 -15.05 -11.24
CA PRO A 58 -8.90 -15.78 -12.29
C PRO A 58 -9.65 -17.07 -12.63
N LEU A 59 -10.19 -17.16 -13.85
CA LEU A 59 -11.08 -18.27 -14.22
C LEU A 59 -10.37 -19.62 -14.22
N ALA A 60 -9.05 -19.63 -14.44
CA ALA A 60 -8.23 -20.84 -14.34
C ALA A 60 -8.34 -21.52 -12.95
N HIS A 61 -8.54 -20.74 -11.89
CA HIS A 61 -8.66 -21.29 -10.52
C HIS A 61 -10.06 -21.84 -10.21
N VAL A 62 -11.03 -21.61 -11.09
CA VAL A 62 -12.44 -22.02 -10.91
C VAL A 62 -12.79 -23.21 -11.79
N VAL A 63 -11.94 -23.58 -12.75
CA VAL A 63 -12.13 -24.79 -13.56
C VAL A 63 -12.12 -26.04 -12.67
N SER A 64 -11.25 -26.05 -11.66
CA SER A 64 -11.19 -27.11 -10.65
C SER A 64 -11.94 -26.70 -9.38
N PRO A 65 -12.44 -27.67 -8.58
CA PRO A 65 -13.12 -27.41 -7.31
C PRO A 65 -12.27 -26.51 -6.39
N PRO A 66 -12.71 -25.26 -6.10
CA PRO A 66 -11.88 -24.26 -5.44
C PRO A 66 -11.98 -24.39 -3.91
N VAL A 67 -11.79 -25.59 -3.38
CA VAL A 67 -11.95 -25.91 -1.95
C VAL A 67 -11.14 -24.97 -1.06
N ALA A 68 -9.88 -24.72 -1.43
CA ALA A 68 -9.00 -23.80 -0.71
C ALA A 68 -9.49 -22.34 -0.78
N LEU A 69 -10.08 -21.92 -1.90
CA LEU A 69 -10.59 -20.56 -2.05
C LEU A 69 -11.89 -20.34 -1.31
N LEU A 70 -12.72 -21.36 -1.06
CA LEU A 70 -13.94 -21.21 -0.27
C LEU A 70 -13.65 -21.32 1.23
N ALA A 71 -12.60 -22.05 1.62
CA ALA A 71 -12.16 -22.20 3.01
C ALA A 71 -13.27 -22.69 3.96
N GLY A 72 -14.16 -23.56 3.45
CA GLY A 72 -15.20 -24.20 4.23
C GLY A 72 -14.68 -25.32 5.14
N PRO A 73 -15.51 -25.81 6.08
CA PRO A 73 -15.17 -26.97 6.91
C PRO A 73 -14.94 -28.23 6.05
N PRO A 74 -14.34 -29.31 6.60
CA PRO A 74 -14.11 -30.56 5.86
C PRO A 74 -15.38 -31.13 5.17
N GLU A 75 -16.55 -30.95 5.79
CA GLU A 75 -17.85 -31.36 5.25
C GLU A 75 -18.23 -30.61 3.96
N ALA A 76 -17.75 -29.37 3.79
CA ALA A 76 -18.00 -28.57 2.59
C ALA A 76 -17.27 -29.11 1.35
N GLN A 77 -16.17 -29.84 1.54
CA GLN A 77 -15.34 -30.32 0.44
C GLN A 77 -16.13 -31.24 -0.49
N ALA A 78 -16.86 -32.21 0.07
CA ALA A 78 -17.65 -33.17 -0.70
C ALA A 78 -18.73 -32.46 -1.53
N ALA A 79 -19.47 -31.51 -0.93
CA ALA A 79 -20.51 -30.75 -1.62
C ALA A 79 -19.96 -29.89 -2.77
N VAL A 80 -18.81 -29.24 -2.56
CA VAL A 80 -18.12 -28.47 -3.61
C VAL A 80 -17.69 -29.38 -4.76
N HIS A 81 -17.13 -30.55 -4.45
CA HIS A 81 -16.74 -31.53 -5.47
C HIS A 81 -17.94 -32.05 -6.28
N THR A 82 -19.05 -32.37 -5.63
CA THR A 82 -20.28 -32.80 -6.30
C THR A 82 -20.80 -31.73 -7.26
N LEU A 83 -20.88 -30.48 -6.81
CA LEU A 83 -21.33 -29.38 -7.67
C LEU A 83 -20.40 -29.19 -8.87
N TRP A 84 -19.09 -29.18 -8.65
CA TRP A 84 -18.13 -28.96 -9.75
C TRP A 84 -18.10 -30.09 -10.79
N ALA A 85 -18.55 -31.29 -10.44
CA ALA A 85 -18.71 -32.39 -11.40
C ALA A 85 -19.81 -32.12 -12.44
N GLU A 86 -20.78 -31.26 -12.13
CA GLU A 86 -21.87 -30.86 -13.03
C GLU A 86 -21.53 -29.60 -13.85
N LEU A 87 -20.42 -28.92 -13.53
CA LEU A 87 -19.96 -27.71 -14.20
C LEU A 87 -19.01 -28.04 -15.35
N PRO A 88 -18.76 -27.09 -16.29
CA PRO A 88 -17.85 -27.33 -17.39
C PRO A 88 -16.45 -27.72 -16.91
N PRO A 89 -15.84 -28.82 -17.40
CA PRO A 89 -14.54 -29.30 -16.91
C PRO A 89 -13.36 -28.54 -17.51
N THR A 90 -13.60 -27.63 -18.46
CA THR A 90 -12.55 -26.91 -19.19
C THR A 90 -12.77 -25.41 -19.14
N LEU A 91 -11.68 -24.65 -19.13
CA LEU A 91 -11.71 -23.19 -19.21
C LEU A 91 -12.53 -22.69 -20.42
N ALA A 92 -12.41 -23.36 -21.57
CA ALA A 92 -13.18 -23.04 -22.77
C ALA A 92 -14.70 -23.15 -22.53
N GLY A 93 -15.15 -24.17 -21.80
CA GLY A 93 -16.55 -24.32 -21.43
C GLY A 93 -17.05 -23.21 -20.50
N TRP A 94 -16.26 -22.81 -19.51
CA TRP A 94 -16.57 -21.66 -18.65
C TRP A 94 -16.66 -20.36 -19.45
N LEU A 95 -15.70 -20.11 -20.36
CA LEU A 95 -15.71 -18.93 -21.22
C LEU A 95 -16.92 -18.91 -22.16
N ALA A 96 -17.30 -20.05 -22.73
CA ALA A 96 -18.48 -20.15 -23.58
C ALA A 96 -19.76 -19.80 -22.80
N ALA A 97 -19.92 -20.34 -21.59
CA ALA A 97 -21.05 -20.03 -20.71
C ALA A 97 -21.09 -18.53 -20.32
N LEU A 98 -19.95 -17.96 -19.95
CA LEU A 98 -19.84 -16.55 -19.58
C LEU A 98 -20.07 -15.59 -20.76
N ARG A 99 -19.75 -15.99 -22.00
CA ARG A 99 -19.99 -15.17 -23.19
C ARG A 99 -21.42 -15.28 -23.73
N ALA A 100 -22.12 -16.38 -23.44
CA ALA A 100 -23.47 -16.61 -23.93
C ALA A 100 -24.54 -15.84 -23.13
N THR A 101 -24.24 -15.45 -21.89
CA THR A 101 -25.19 -14.79 -20.99
C THR A 101 -25.26 -13.27 -21.20
N ARG A 102 -26.42 -12.66 -20.91
CA ARG A 102 -26.63 -11.21 -21.03
C ARG A 102 -26.08 -10.40 -19.86
N VAL A 103 -25.73 -11.06 -18.75
CA VAL A 103 -25.27 -10.38 -17.53
C VAL A 103 -23.75 -10.22 -17.44
N VAL A 104 -23.01 -10.73 -18.42
CA VAL A 104 -21.55 -10.59 -18.54
C VAL A 104 -21.24 -9.81 -19.80
N ARG A 105 -20.28 -8.89 -19.71
CA ARG A 105 -19.67 -8.22 -20.86
C ARG A 105 -18.29 -8.82 -21.13
N ASP A 106 -17.96 -9.24 -22.34
CA ASP A 106 -16.57 -9.47 -22.74
C ASP A 106 -15.92 -8.13 -23.10
N ALA A 107 -15.06 -7.61 -22.24
CA ALA A 107 -14.47 -6.27 -22.39
C ALA A 107 -13.66 -6.08 -23.68
N ARG A 108 -13.30 -7.18 -24.37
CA ARG A 108 -12.55 -7.17 -25.63
C ARG A 108 -13.43 -7.08 -26.86
N HIS A 109 -14.67 -7.56 -26.78
CA HIS A 109 -15.54 -7.78 -27.94
C HIS A 109 -16.84 -6.99 -27.86
N ASP A 110 -17.32 -6.72 -26.64
CA ASP A 110 -18.65 -6.19 -26.42
C ASP A 110 -18.62 -4.73 -25.94
N ASP A 111 -19.57 -3.97 -26.47
CA ASP A 111 -19.88 -2.64 -25.96
C ASP A 111 -20.44 -2.68 -24.54
N ASP A 112 -20.27 -1.57 -23.84
CA ASP A 112 -20.78 -1.44 -22.49
C ASP A 112 -22.28 -1.15 -22.49
N GLN A 113 -23.08 -2.12 -22.06
CA GLN A 113 -24.55 -2.03 -21.97
C GLN A 113 -25.06 -2.04 -20.52
N GLY A 114 -24.19 -1.81 -19.54
CA GLY A 114 -24.60 -1.83 -18.13
C GLY A 114 -24.51 -3.20 -17.45
N GLN A 115 -23.88 -4.21 -18.08
CA GLN A 115 -23.77 -5.55 -17.51
C GLN A 115 -23.07 -5.54 -16.14
N PRO A 116 -23.56 -6.30 -15.14
CA PRO A 116 -23.03 -6.32 -13.77
C PRO A 116 -21.66 -7.02 -13.66
N LEU A 117 -21.38 -7.97 -14.54
CA LEU A 117 -20.11 -8.70 -14.58
C LEU A 117 -19.32 -8.34 -15.84
N VAL A 118 -18.00 -8.37 -15.74
CA VAL A 118 -17.09 -8.11 -16.85
C VAL A 118 -16.05 -9.21 -16.95
N LEU A 119 -15.97 -9.85 -18.11
CA LEU A 119 -14.90 -10.75 -18.49
C LEU A 119 -13.76 -9.91 -19.08
N GLY A 120 -12.62 -9.92 -18.40
CA GLY A 120 -11.41 -9.19 -18.77
C GLY A 120 -10.18 -10.10 -18.84
N GLY A 121 -9.00 -9.49 -18.72
CA GLY A 121 -7.71 -10.18 -18.83
C GLY A 121 -7.29 -10.46 -20.27
N SER A 122 -6.20 -11.23 -20.42
CA SER A 122 -5.76 -11.71 -21.73
C SER A 122 -6.52 -12.99 -22.13
N GLU A 123 -6.39 -13.42 -23.38
CA GLU A 123 -6.93 -14.73 -23.78
C GLU A 123 -6.28 -15.89 -23.02
N ALA A 124 -4.98 -15.77 -22.71
CA ALA A 124 -4.23 -16.77 -21.96
C ALA A 124 -4.55 -16.77 -20.45
N ALA A 125 -4.99 -15.63 -19.90
CA ALA A 125 -5.30 -15.47 -18.49
C ALA A 125 -6.60 -14.66 -18.29
N PRO A 126 -7.76 -15.25 -18.60
CA PRO A 126 -9.03 -14.57 -18.47
C PRO A 126 -9.45 -14.47 -16.99
N VAL A 127 -10.00 -13.32 -16.63
CA VAL A 127 -10.41 -12.98 -15.27
C VAL A 127 -11.83 -12.41 -15.30
N LEU A 128 -12.63 -12.72 -14.29
CA LEU A 128 -13.98 -12.20 -14.12
C LEU A 128 -14.01 -11.12 -13.04
N TYR A 129 -14.72 -10.03 -13.31
CA TYR A 129 -14.83 -8.88 -12.42
C TYR A 129 -16.28 -8.56 -12.08
N LEU A 130 -16.50 -7.96 -10.91
CA LEU A 130 -17.65 -7.09 -10.73
C LEU A 130 -17.37 -5.81 -11.53
N ARG A 131 -18.36 -5.32 -12.29
CA ARG A 131 -18.23 -4.15 -13.18
C ARG A 131 -17.54 -2.95 -12.50
N ARG A 132 -17.86 -2.68 -11.22
CA ARG A 132 -17.26 -1.56 -10.47
C ARG A 132 -15.73 -1.67 -10.37
N TYR A 133 -15.21 -2.86 -10.05
CA TYR A 133 -13.78 -3.09 -9.86
C TYR A 133 -13.03 -3.08 -11.18
N TRP A 134 -13.62 -3.64 -12.24
CA TRP A 134 -13.10 -3.47 -13.61
C TRP A 134 -12.95 -1.99 -13.97
N GLY A 135 -14.01 -1.21 -13.70
CA GLY A 135 -14.01 0.24 -13.91
C GLY A 135 -12.92 0.96 -13.12
N TYR A 136 -12.75 0.63 -11.84
CA TYR A 136 -11.69 1.21 -11.01
C TYR A 136 -10.29 0.86 -11.55
N GLU A 137 -10.04 -0.41 -11.87
CA GLU A 137 -8.74 -0.87 -12.37
C GLU A 137 -8.37 -0.20 -13.69
N CYS A 138 -9.31 -0.10 -14.63
CA CYS A 138 -9.12 0.59 -15.89
C CYS A 138 -8.81 2.09 -15.70
N ARG A 139 -9.50 2.78 -14.79
CA ARG A 139 -9.23 4.19 -14.49
C ARG A 139 -7.86 4.40 -13.86
N VAL A 140 -7.51 3.58 -12.87
CA VAL A 140 -6.19 3.61 -12.22
C VAL A 140 -5.09 3.34 -13.24
N ALA A 141 -5.19 2.25 -14.01
CA ALA A 141 -4.19 1.89 -15.01
C ALA A 141 -3.97 3.01 -16.06
N ARG A 142 -5.06 3.62 -16.55
CA ARG A 142 -5.00 4.73 -17.51
C ARG A 142 -4.29 5.96 -16.91
N GLN A 143 -4.70 6.40 -15.72
CA GLN A 143 -4.15 7.58 -15.06
C GLN A 143 -2.66 7.39 -14.70
N LEU A 144 -2.28 6.20 -14.21
CA LEU A 144 -0.89 5.89 -13.90
C LEU A 144 -0.03 5.84 -15.17
N ARG A 145 -0.49 5.18 -16.23
CA ARG A 145 0.23 5.14 -17.52
C ARG A 145 0.47 6.54 -18.07
N GLN A 146 -0.55 7.40 -18.05
CA GLN A 146 -0.41 8.79 -18.49
C GLN A 146 0.69 9.51 -17.70
N ARG A 147 0.62 9.48 -16.36
CA ARG A 147 1.57 10.21 -15.49
C ARG A 147 3.01 9.69 -15.53
N VAL A 148 3.19 8.41 -15.83
CA VAL A 148 4.51 7.80 -16.01
C VAL A 148 5.10 8.14 -17.37
N SER A 149 4.25 8.21 -18.41
CA SER A 149 4.70 8.52 -19.78
C SER A 149 5.07 10.00 -19.97
N GLU A 150 4.43 10.91 -19.24
CA GLU A 150 4.72 12.34 -19.28
C GLU A 150 6.02 12.67 -18.52
N ARG A 151 7.12 12.83 -19.27
CA ARG A 151 8.39 13.29 -18.70
C ARG A 151 8.35 14.79 -18.39
N VAL A 152 8.82 15.14 -17.21
CA VAL A 152 9.01 16.53 -16.80
C VAL A 152 10.47 16.90 -17.08
N ALA A 153 10.69 17.99 -17.81
CA ALA A 153 12.03 18.52 -18.04
C ALA A 153 12.64 18.98 -16.71
N VAL A 154 13.85 18.53 -16.42
CA VAL A 154 14.58 18.84 -15.18
C VAL A 154 15.91 19.49 -15.56
N ASN A 155 16.29 20.57 -14.88
CA ASN A 155 17.63 21.10 -14.98
C ASN A 155 18.58 20.18 -14.19
N GLU A 156 19.25 19.26 -14.90
CA GLU A 156 20.10 18.22 -14.32
C GLU A 156 21.23 18.80 -13.45
N VAL A 157 21.83 19.92 -13.85
CA VAL A 157 22.95 20.56 -13.14
C VAL A 157 22.49 21.17 -11.81
N VAL A 158 21.40 21.95 -11.84
CA VAL A 158 20.83 22.56 -10.64
C VAL A 158 20.33 21.47 -9.69
N THR A 159 19.71 20.43 -10.24
CA THR A 159 19.20 19.29 -9.47
C THR A 159 20.33 18.54 -8.77
N ARG A 160 21.41 18.21 -9.48
CA ARG A 160 22.60 17.58 -8.90
C ARG A 160 23.16 18.38 -7.73
N THR A 161 23.28 19.69 -7.92
CA THR A 161 23.80 20.62 -6.92
C THR A 161 22.96 20.63 -5.65
N TRP A 162 21.62 20.62 -5.77
CA TRP A 162 20.72 20.55 -4.62
C TRP A 162 20.68 19.17 -3.97
N LEU A 163 20.71 18.10 -4.76
CA LEU A 163 20.78 16.74 -4.24
C LEU A 163 22.05 16.52 -3.41
N ASP A 164 23.20 17.02 -3.84
CA ASP A 164 24.46 16.95 -3.09
C ASP A 164 24.40 17.73 -1.77
N GLN A 165 23.65 18.84 -1.72
CA GLN A 165 23.44 19.62 -0.49
C GLN A 165 22.42 18.97 0.47
N LEU A 166 21.35 18.38 -0.06
CA LEU A 166 20.30 17.73 0.73
C LEU A 166 20.74 16.37 1.29
N PHE A 167 21.66 15.71 0.59
CA PHE A 167 22.23 14.41 0.92
C PHE A 167 23.76 14.51 0.94
N PRO A 168 24.34 15.20 1.95
CA PRO A 168 25.79 15.28 2.07
C PRO A 168 26.35 13.88 2.31
N ALA A 169 27.46 13.55 1.64
CA ALA A 169 28.14 12.29 1.85
C ALA A 169 28.53 12.16 3.33
N PRO A 170 28.38 10.96 3.94
CA PRO A 170 28.87 10.75 5.29
C PRO A 170 30.37 11.09 5.32
N ALA A 171 30.77 11.92 6.29
CA ALA A 171 32.17 12.24 6.50
C ALA A 171 32.94 10.92 6.62
N ARG A 172 33.96 10.71 5.79
CA ARG A 172 34.81 9.51 5.82
C ARG A 172 35.32 9.32 7.25
N SER A 173 34.68 8.43 8.01
CA SER A 173 35.21 8.00 9.30
C SER A 173 36.52 7.30 9.00
N GLY A 174 37.64 7.88 9.45
CA GLY A 174 39.01 7.43 9.21
C GLY A 174 39.36 6.12 9.93
N THR A 175 38.54 5.08 9.81
CA THR A 175 38.91 3.72 10.21
C THR A 175 39.79 3.10 9.12
N PRO A 176 41.06 2.73 9.41
CA PRO A 176 42.03 2.26 8.40
C PRO A 176 41.72 0.89 7.76
N ASN A 177 40.56 0.28 8.05
CA ASN A 177 40.21 -1.08 7.65
C ASN A 177 38.94 -1.18 6.81
N ALA A 178 38.43 -0.08 6.24
CA ALA A 178 37.40 -0.17 5.21
C ALA A 178 38.03 -0.83 3.97
N THR A 179 37.66 -2.07 3.70
CA THR A 179 38.00 -2.76 2.46
C THR A 179 37.45 -1.93 1.29
N GLN A 180 38.12 -1.96 0.13
CA GLN A 180 37.78 -1.16 -1.06
C GLN A 180 36.33 -1.35 -1.60
N GLY A 181 35.50 -2.21 -0.98
CA GLY A 181 34.07 -2.37 -1.25
C GLY A 181 33.13 -1.47 -0.43
N ASP A 182 33.57 -0.81 0.65
CA ASP A 182 32.73 0.05 1.51
C ASP A 182 32.59 1.50 1.00
N ALA A 183 33.22 1.85 -0.13
CA ALA A 183 33.40 3.23 -0.56
C ALA A 183 32.29 3.85 -1.44
N LEU A 184 31.25 3.11 -1.86
CA LEU A 184 30.18 3.63 -2.73
C LEU A 184 28.82 2.94 -2.51
N ALA A 185 28.36 2.82 -1.27
CA ALA A 185 26.97 2.40 -1.03
C ALA A 185 26.00 3.41 -1.68
N THR A 186 25.13 2.95 -2.58
CA THR A 186 24.13 3.78 -3.25
C THR A 186 23.19 4.42 -2.23
N ASP A 187 23.10 5.75 -2.21
CA ASP A 187 22.07 6.47 -1.46
C ASP A 187 20.73 6.40 -2.19
N TRP A 188 19.94 5.38 -1.82
CA TRP A 188 18.60 5.15 -2.37
C TRP A 188 17.62 6.28 -2.05
N GLN A 189 17.82 7.04 -0.98
CA GLN A 189 16.96 8.17 -0.62
C GLN A 189 17.22 9.36 -1.56
N LYS A 190 18.49 9.60 -1.87
CA LYS A 190 18.92 10.58 -2.88
C LYS A 190 18.43 10.21 -4.28
N LEU A 191 18.57 8.94 -4.67
CA LEU A 191 18.03 8.44 -5.94
C LEU A 191 16.52 8.63 -6.03
N ALA A 192 15.78 8.29 -4.96
CA ALA A 192 14.32 8.45 -4.91
C ALA A 192 13.91 9.91 -5.16
N CYS A 193 14.62 10.88 -4.59
CA CYS A 193 14.35 12.30 -4.84
C CYS A 193 14.62 12.69 -6.29
N ALA A 194 15.72 12.22 -6.88
CA ALA A 194 16.06 12.49 -8.28
C ALA A 194 15.02 11.91 -9.25
N VAL A 195 14.64 10.63 -9.05
CA VAL A 195 13.64 9.94 -9.88
C VAL A 195 12.27 10.60 -9.75
N ALA A 196 11.88 11.01 -8.54
CA ALA A 196 10.63 11.72 -8.34
C ALA A 196 10.57 13.09 -9.04
N LEU A 197 11.69 13.66 -9.49
CA LEU A 197 11.72 14.93 -10.22
C LEU A 197 11.29 14.86 -11.69
N ARG A 198 11.51 13.73 -12.35
CA ARG A 198 11.41 13.61 -13.82
C ARG A 198 10.05 13.14 -14.34
N ALA A 199 9.10 12.87 -13.47
CA ALA A 199 7.75 12.41 -13.83
C ALA A 199 6.67 13.00 -12.91
N ARG A 200 5.40 12.81 -13.29
CA ARG A 200 4.24 13.20 -12.47
C ARG A 200 3.77 12.10 -11.52
N LEU A 201 4.32 10.90 -11.63
CA LEU A 201 4.11 9.80 -10.69
C LEU A 201 5.47 9.38 -10.13
N SER A 202 5.55 9.15 -8.82
CA SER A 202 6.66 8.42 -8.21
C SER A 202 6.16 7.51 -7.10
N VAL A 203 6.77 6.34 -6.96
CA VAL A 203 6.51 5.39 -5.89
C VAL A 203 7.81 5.17 -5.12
N ILE A 204 7.79 5.48 -3.82
CA ILE A 204 8.92 5.26 -2.92
C ILE A 204 8.49 4.20 -1.92
N THR A 205 9.02 2.99 -2.11
CA THR A 205 8.71 1.85 -1.25
C THR A 205 9.87 1.52 -0.33
N GLY A 206 9.60 0.90 0.81
CA GLY A 206 10.65 0.41 1.70
C GLY A 206 10.09 -0.01 3.04
N GLY A 207 10.79 -0.91 3.73
CA GLY A 207 10.39 -1.41 5.04
C GLY A 207 10.27 -0.31 6.10
N PRO A 208 9.80 -0.64 7.32
CA PRO A 208 9.79 0.29 8.43
C PRO A 208 11.21 0.78 8.71
N GLY A 209 11.37 2.08 9.01
CA GLY A 209 12.67 2.64 9.40
C GLY A 209 13.65 2.92 8.27
N THR A 210 13.27 2.70 7.01
CA THR A 210 14.08 3.01 5.82
C THR A 210 14.14 4.50 5.46
N GLY A 211 13.46 5.34 6.25
CA GLY A 211 13.52 6.79 6.10
C GLY A 211 12.61 7.36 5.01
N LYS A 212 11.50 6.69 4.64
CA LYS A 212 10.51 7.20 3.66
C LYS A 212 10.10 8.65 3.91
N THR A 213 9.70 8.99 5.14
CA THR A 213 9.27 10.35 5.48
C THR A 213 10.42 11.36 5.50
N TYR A 214 11.63 10.93 5.86
CA TYR A 214 12.85 11.73 5.75
C TYR A 214 13.18 12.06 4.29
N THR A 215 13.04 11.07 3.40
CA THR A 215 13.17 11.23 1.95
C THR A 215 12.10 12.19 1.41
N ALA A 216 10.85 12.07 1.87
CA ALA A 216 9.75 12.94 1.47
C ALA A 216 10.01 14.42 1.82
N ALA A 217 10.52 14.70 3.02
CA ALA A 217 10.86 16.07 3.41
C ALA A 217 11.98 16.66 2.53
N ARG A 218 13.00 15.87 2.18
CA ARG A 218 14.07 16.28 1.25
C ARG A 218 13.57 16.45 -0.17
N LEU A 219 12.65 15.61 -0.61
CA LEU A 219 11.99 15.78 -1.90
C LEU A 219 11.17 17.07 -1.96
N LEU A 220 10.47 17.45 -0.89
CA LEU A 220 9.77 18.74 -0.81
C LEU A 220 10.74 19.92 -0.87
N ALA A 221 11.84 19.85 -0.12
CA ALA A 221 12.90 20.85 -0.19
C ALA A 221 13.51 20.96 -1.60
N LEU A 222 13.79 19.81 -2.24
CA LEU A 222 14.31 19.75 -3.60
C LEU A 222 13.33 20.36 -4.61
N LEU A 223 12.05 19.98 -4.56
CA LEU A 223 10.98 20.54 -5.38
C LEU A 223 10.93 22.05 -5.25
N PHE A 224 10.92 22.56 -4.02
CA PHE A 224 10.91 23.99 -3.76
C PHE A 224 12.17 24.70 -4.26
N ALA A 225 13.32 24.03 -4.21
CA ALA A 225 14.59 24.59 -4.62
C ALA A 225 14.79 24.69 -6.15
N VAL A 226 14.20 23.76 -6.90
CA VAL A 226 14.36 23.68 -8.37
C VAL A 226 13.20 24.31 -9.14
N ASP A 227 12.08 24.61 -8.48
CA ASP A 227 10.92 25.22 -9.12
C ASP A 227 11.14 26.72 -9.37
N ALA A 228 10.87 27.16 -10.61
CA ALA A 228 11.05 28.54 -11.02
C ALA A 228 10.07 29.51 -10.35
N ASP A 229 8.89 29.04 -9.95
CA ASP A 229 7.88 29.79 -9.20
C ASP A 229 7.47 29.02 -7.95
N ALA A 230 8.49 28.70 -7.13
CA ALA A 230 8.34 28.02 -5.87
C ALA A 230 7.25 28.66 -4.97
N GLN A 231 7.01 29.97 -5.10
CA GLN A 231 6.00 30.73 -4.36
C GLN A 231 4.55 30.36 -4.72
N ARG A 232 4.31 29.68 -5.84
CA ARG A 232 2.97 29.20 -6.25
C ARG A 232 2.74 27.71 -6.03
N LEU A 233 3.79 26.93 -5.75
CA LEU A 233 3.69 25.48 -5.55
C LEU A 233 2.72 25.07 -4.41
N ARG A 234 1.57 24.51 -4.75
CA ARG A 234 0.57 24.02 -3.77
C ARG A 234 0.84 22.56 -3.43
N VAL A 235 1.24 22.33 -2.18
CA VAL A 235 1.57 21.00 -1.68
C VAL A 235 0.46 20.52 -0.76
N ALA A 236 0.03 19.27 -0.94
CA ALA A 236 -0.83 18.57 0.00
C ALA A 236 -0.16 17.31 0.53
N LEU A 237 -0.40 17.00 1.80
CA LEU A 237 0.01 15.77 2.46
C LEU A 237 -1.23 14.96 2.82
N ALA A 238 -1.24 13.68 2.49
CA ALA A 238 -2.33 12.79 2.81
C ALA A 238 -1.86 11.44 3.33
N ALA A 239 -2.72 10.81 4.12
CA ALA A 239 -2.60 9.40 4.48
C ALA A 239 -3.99 8.76 4.59
N PRO A 240 -4.14 7.43 4.61
CA PRO A 240 -5.46 6.81 4.69
C PRO A 240 -6.11 6.98 6.08
N THR A 241 -5.33 7.12 7.15
CA THR A 241 -5.82 7.27 8.53
C THR A 241 -5.36 8.57 9.19
N GLY A 242 -6.14 9.10 10.14
CA GLY A 242 -5.80 10.35 10.85
C GLY A 242 -4.49 10.26 11.63
N LYS A 243 -4.20 9.09 12.22
CA LYS A 243 -2.94 8.83 12.95
C LYS A 243 -1.72 8.86 12.02
N ALA A 244 -1.84 8.26 10.83
CA ALA A 244 -0.78 8.30 9.83
C ALA A 244 -0.56 9.74 9.33
N ALA A 245 -1.63 10.48 9.06
CA ALA A 245 -1.54 11.87 8.63
C ALA A 245 -0.84 12.76 9.68
N ALA A 246 -1.22 12.67 10.96
CA ALA A 246 -0.59 13.42 12.03
C ALA A 246 0.92 13.12 12.15
N ARG A 247 1.30 11.83 12.07
CA ARG A 247 2.71 11.41 12.11
C ARG A 247 3.52 11.88 10.90
N LEU A 248 2.92 11.82 9.71
CA LEU A 248 3.51 12.31 8.47
C LEU A 248 3.88 13.80 8.62
N LYS A 249 2.92 14.64 9.06
CA LYS A 249 3.18 16.08 9.26
C LYS A 249 4.28 16.31 10.30
N GLN A 250 4.17 15.67 11.47
CA GLN A 250 5.17 15.84 12.55
C GLN A 250 6.59 15.47 12.08
N SER A 251 6.73 14.38 11.33
CA SER A 251 8.03 13.91 10.85
C SER A 251 8.60 14.80 9.75
N ILE A 252 7.75 15.30 8.85
CA ILE A 252 8.15 16.28 7.83
C ILE A 252 8.60 17.57 8.51
N ASP A 253 7.87 18.07 9.51
CA ASP A 253 8.20 19.31 10.21
C ASP A 253 9.56 19.23 10.89
N ALA A 254 9.78 18.16 11.66
CA ALA A 254 11.06 17.93 12.31
C ALA A 254 12.21 17.84 11.29
N SER A 255 11.97 17.17 10.14
CA SER A 255 12.99 17.02 9.10
C SER A 255 13.29 18.33 8.37
N LEU A 256 12.27 19.17 8.11
CA LEU A 256 12.44 20.46 7.45
C LEU A 256 13.16 21.47 8.35
N VAL A 257 12.89 21.48 9.66
CA VAL A 257 13.63 22.31 10.63
C VAL A 257 15.10 21.92 10.64
N GLN A 258 15.40 20.62 10.76
CA GLN A 258 16.79 20.13 10.73
C GLN A 258 17.51 20.49 9.41
N LEU A 259 16.80 20.44 8.28
CA LEU A 259 17.34 20.84 6.99
C LEU A 259 17.57 22.35 6.89
N GLN A 260 16.67 23.16 7.45
CA GLN A 260 16.82 24.62 7.48
C GLN A 260 18.09 25.01 8.25
N ASP A 261 18.33 24.37 9.40
CA ASP A 261 19.53 24.61 10.21
C ASP A 261 20.82 24.25 9.46
N ALA A 262 20.78 23.19 8.64
CA ALA A 262 21.93 22.74 7.85
C ALA A 262 22.19 23.59 6.60
N LEU A 263 21.13 24.08 5.94
CA LEU A 263 21.23 24.81 4.66
C LEU A 263 21.32 26.33 4.84
N GLY A 264 20.89 26.87 5.98
CA GLY A 264 20.87 28.30 6.25
C GLY A 264 20.03 29.08 5.24
N ASP A 265 20.47 30.29 4.87
CA ASP A 265 19.70 31.22 4.02
C ASP A 265 19.64 30.82 2.53
N ARG A 266 20.19 29.65 2.15
CA ARG A 266 20.15 29.16 0.76
C ARG A 266 18.72 28.85 0.30
N ILE A 267 17.84 28.49 1.24
CA ILE A 267 16.45 28.14 1.00
C ILE A 267 15.62 28.42 2.25
N ASP A 268 14.44 29.00 2.06
CA ASP A 268 13.49 29.28 3.15
C ASP A 268 12.47 28.13 3.26
N LEU A 269 12.88 27.07 3.96
CA LEU A 269 12.06 25.90 4.26
C LEU A 269 10.99 26.19 5.32
N ASN A 270 11.18 27.23 6.14
CA ASN A 270 10.15 27.68 7.08
C ASN A 270 8.91 28.17 6.34
N LYS A 271 9.11 28.97 5.28
CA LYS A 271 8.03 29.41 4.39
C LYS A 271 7.39 28.26 3.64
N LEU A 272 8.17 27.28 3.20
CA LEU A 272 7.64 26.04 2.62
C LEU A 272 6.73 25.32 3.62
N ASN A 273 7.20 25.12 4.85
CA ASN A 273 6.47 24.38 5.89
C ASN A 273 5.12 25.04 6.24
N GLN A 274 5.08 26.37 6.33
CA GLN A 274 3.83 27.11 6.54
C GLN A 274 2.79 26.87 5.43
N ARG A 275 3.25 26.64 4.20
CA ARG A 275 2.37 26.45 3.03
C ARG A 275 1.87 25.02 2.84
N VAL A 276 2.69 24.03 3.20
CA VAL A 276 2.31 22.60 3.11
C VAL A 276 1.06 22.30 3.97
N GLY A 277 0.83 23.07 5.05
CA GLY A 277 -0.36 22.97 5.87
C GLY A 277 -0.49 21.61 6.58
N ALA A 278 -1.61 21.36 7.25
CA ALA A 278 -1.83 20.10 7.94
C ALA A 278 -2.01 18.92 6.95
N ALA A 279 -1.42 17.77 7.30
CA ALA A 279 -1.72 16.52 6.59
C ALA A 279 -3.15 16.06 6.90
N ARG A 280 -3.85 15.54 5.89
CA ARG A 280 -5.26 15.14 5.96
C ARG A 280 -5.44 13.65 5.71
N THR A 281 -6.58 13.10 6.12
CA THR A 281 -6.96 11.78 5.60
C THR A 281 -7.32 11.90 4.12
N LEU A 282 -7.19 10.82 3.34
CA LEU A 282 -7.65 10.80 1.94
C LEU A 282 -9.13 11.19 1.83
N HIS A 283 -9.98 10.67 2.73
CA HIS A 283 -11.38 11.04 2.82
C HIS A 283 -11.60 12.54 3.06
N ALA A 284 -10.83 13.16 3.97
CA ALA A 284 -10.94 14.58 4.26
C ALA A 284 -10.38 15.45 3.12
N LEU A 285 -9.32 14.99 2.44
CA LEU A 285 -8.74 15.67 1.27
C LEU A 285 -9.74 15.68 0.10
N LEU A 286 -10.35 14.53 -0.21
CA LEU A 286 -11.33 14.39 -1.29
C LEU A 286 -12.70 15.01 -0.94
N GLY A 287 -12.93 15.33 0.33
CA GLY A 287 -14.19 15.87 0.82
C GLY A 287 -15.31 14.84 0.77
N ALA A 288 -15.15 13.75 1.51
CA ALA A 288 -16.17 12.72 1.69
C ALA A 288 -17.49 13.35 2.21
N ARG A 289 -18.59 13.06 1.53
CA ARG A 289 -19.92 13.54 1.93
C ARG A 289 -20.58 12.53 2.86
N PRO A 290 -21.12 12.95 4.01
CA PRO A 290 -21.89 12.07 4.90
C PRO A 290 -22.99 11.33 4.15
N ASP A 291 -23.27 10.10 4.55
CA ASP A 291 -24.35 9.24 4.04
C ASP A 291 -24.31 8.94 2.52
N THR A 292 -23.19 9.23 1.85
CA THR A 292 -23.00 8.90 0.43
C THR A 292 -21.62 8.32 0.18
N ARG A 293 -21.45 7.65 -0.97
CA ARG A 293 -20.12 7.26 -1.50
C ARG A 293 -19.47 8.34 -2.36
N GLN A 294 -20.01 9.56 -2.36
CA GLN A 294 -19.54 10.62 -3.24
C GLN A 294 -18.49 11.49 -2.56
N PHE A 295 -17.48 11.86 -3.32
CA PHE A 295 -16.49 12.85 -2.94
C PHE A 295 -16.80 14.21 -3.57
N ARG A 296 -16.49 15.29 -2.85
CA ARG A 296 -16.56 16.65 -3.38
C ARG A 296 -15.60 16.83 -4.56
N HIS A 297 -14.38 16.32 -4.45
CA HIS A 297 -13.38 16.38 -5.49
C HIS A 297 -13.42 15.13 -6.37
N ASN A 298 -13.41 15.34 -7.69
CA ASN A 298 -13.49 14.31 -8.72
C ASN A 298 -12.97 14.88 -10.04
N ALA A 299 -13.07 14.13 -11.14
CA ALA A 299 -12.57 14.57 -12.45
C ALA A 299 -13.18 15.89 -12.96
N SER A 300 -14.40 16.24 -12.53
CA SER A 300 -15.06 17.51 -12.92
C SER A 300 -14.68 18.67 -12.00
N HIS A 301 -14.26 18.37 -10.77
CA HIS A 301 -13.87 19.34 -9.74
C HIS A 301 -12.55 18.87 -9.10
N PRO A 302 -11.41 19.01 -9.82
CA PRO A 302 -10.14 18.49 -9.35
C PRO A 302 -9.68 19.20 -8.07
N LEU A 303 -8.73 18.57 -7.38
CA LEU A 303 -8.01 19.13 -6.25
C LEU A 303 -7.15 20.31 -6.71
N ASP A 304 -7.07 21.34 -5.88
CA ASP A 304 -6.26 22.52 -6.15
C ASP A 304 -4.82 22.33 -5.64
N VAL A 305 -4.09 21.37 -6.24
CA VAL A 305 -2.75 20.96 -5.80
C VAL A 305 -1.81 20.76 -6.99
N ASP A 306 -0.54 21.09 -6.78
CA ASP A 306 0.53 20.84 -7.75
C ASP A 306 1.37 19.62 -7.35
N VAL A 307 1.49 19.37 -6.04
CA VAL A 307 2.19 18.20 -5.48
C VAL A 307 1.34 17.56 -4.39
N LEU A 308 1.10 16.25 -4.51
CA LEU A 308 0.47 15.44 -3.48
C LEU A 308 1.44 14.35 -3.02
N ILE A 309 1.72 14.31 -1.71
CA ILE A 309 2.43 13.18 -1.08
C ILE A 309 1.42 12.35 -0.29
N VAL A 310 1.36 11.06 -0.58
CA VAL A 310 0.48 10.12 0.11
C VAL A 310 1.32 9.09 0.85
N ASP A 311 1.28 9.11 2.18
CA ASP A 311 1.98 8.15 3.03
C ASP A 311 1.07 6.97 3.42
N GLU A 312 1.67 5.85 3.83
CA GLU A 312 0.99 4.57 4.09
C GLU A 312 0.11 4.12 2.90
N ALA A 313 0.64 4.27 1.68
CA ALA A 313 -0.08 3.93 0.45
C ALA A 313 -0.42 2.43 0.32
N SER A 314 0.22 1.57 1.11
CA SER A 314 -0.07 0.14 1.26
C SER A 314 -1.51 -0.12 1.72
N MET A 315 -2.10 0.80 2.48
CA MET A 315 -3.47 0.69 2.98
C MET A 315 -4.53 1.23 2.01
N ILE A 316 -4.14 1.74 0.84
CA ILE A 316 -5.08 2.29 -0.16
C ILE A 316 -5.63 1.14 -1.00
N HIS A 317 -6.94 0.92 -0.89
CA HIS A 317 -7.67 -0.02 -1.74
C HIS A 317 -8.00 0.60 -3.11
N LEU A 318 -8.47 -0.24 -4.04
CA LEU A 318 -8.61 0.13 -5.45
C LEU A 318 -9.63 1.27 -5.68
N GLU A 319 -10.77 1.28 -4.98
CA GLU A 319 -11.78 2.36 -5.07
C GLU A 319 -11.22 3.73 -4.66
N MET A 320 -10.57 3.81 -3.50
CA MET A 320 -9.92 5.04 -3.03
C MET A 320 -8.82 5.52 -3.98
N MET A 321 -8.01 4.61 -4.54
CA MET A 321 -7.01 4.97 -5.54
C MET A 321 -7.65 5.56 -6.79
N ALA A 322 -8.72 4.94 -7.29
CA ALA A 322 -9.45 5.45 -8.46
C ALA A 322 -10.02 6.84 -8.19
N ALA A 323 -10.68 7.04 -7.04
CA ALA A 323 -11.24 8.33 -6.65
C ALA A 323 -10.16 9.41 -6.49
N LEU A 324 -9.01 9.05 -5.89
CA LEU A 324 -7.88 9.94 -5.73
C LEU A 324 -7.31 10.40 -7.07
N LEU A 325 -7.03 9.46 -7.97
CA LEU A 325 -6.45 9.77 -9.28
C LEU A 325 -7.43 10.56 -10.15
N ASP A 326 -8.73 10.25 -10.10
CA ASP A 326 -9.78 11.01 -10.79
C ASP A 326 -9.86 12.45 -10.26
N ALA A 327 -9.67 12.68 -8.96
CA ALA A 327 -9.67 14.01 -8.36
C ALA A 327 -8.37 14.79 -8.58
N LEU A 328 -7.28 14.17 -9.02
CA LEU A 328 -6.00 14.84 -9.20
C LEU A 328 -5.90 15.52 -10.59
N PRO A 329 -5.48 16.80 -10.67
CA PRO A 329 -5.14 17.42 -11.95
C PRO A 329 -4.12 16.58 -12.72
N SER A 330 -4.26 16.45 -14.05
CA SER A 330 -3.27 15.74 -14.88
C SER A 330 -1.87 16.34 -14.74
N THR A 331 -1.79 17.64 -14.44
CA THR A 331 -0.53 18.34 -14.23
C THR A 331 0.10 18.11 -12.86
N ALA A 332 -0.68 17.70 -11.85
CA ALA A 332 -0.18 17.50 -10.50
C ALA A 332 0.80 16.32 -10.43
N ARG A 333 1.81 16.45 -9.57
CA ARG A 333 2.69 15.35 -9.21
C ARG A 333 2.12 14.60 -8.02
N VAL A 334 2.10 13.26 -8.10
CA VAL A 334 1.73 12.39 -6.99
C VAL A 334 2.89 11.49 -6.60
N ILE A 335 3.20 11.46 -5.31
CA ILE A 335 4.24 10.62 -4.72
C ILE A 335 3.60 9.68 -3.71
N PHE A 336 3.65 8.38 -3.98
CA PHE A 336 3.20 7.35 -3.05
C PHE A 336 4.35 6.86 -2.20
N LEU A 337 4.19 6.92 -0.89
CA LEU A 337 5.11 6.34 0.08
C LEU A 337 4.43 5.16 0.75
N GLY A 338 5.11 4.02 0.85
CA GLY A 338 4.54 2.87 1.52
C GLY A 338 5.53 1.72 1.66
N ASP A 339 5.04 0.60 2.16
CA ASP A 339 5.81 -0.62 2.30
C ASP A 339 5.13 -1.72 1.48
N LYS A 340 5.87 -2.35 0.57
CA LYS A 340 5.32 -3.42 -0.28
C LYS A 340 5.02 -4.69 0.52
N ASP A 341 5.71 -4.88 1.65
CA ASP A 341 5.65 -6.10 2.46
C ASP A 341 4.74 -5.93 3.70
N GLN A 342 4.11 -4.77 3.86
CA GLN A 342 3.13 -4.52 4.92
C GLN A 342 1.77 -5.16 4.57
N LEU A 343 0.96 -5.44 5.59
CA LEU A 343 -0.42 -5.86 5.42
C LEU A 343 -1.16 -4.92 4.45
N ALA A 344 -1.79 -5.51 3.44
CA ALA A 344 -2.57 -4.78 2.44
C ALA A 344 -3.81 -4.12 3.07
N SER A 345 -4.48 -3.27 2.27
CA SER A 345 -5.77 -2.69 2.66
C SER A 345 -6.78 -3.77 3.06
N VAL A 346 -7.66 -3.43 4.02
CA VAL A 346 -8.78 -4.29 4.46
C VAL A 346 -9.81 -4.46 3.34
N GLU A 347 -9.98 -3.44 2.50
CA GLU A 347 -10.88 -3.47 1.34
C GLU A 347 -10.17 -4.02 0.09
N ALA A 348 -10.96 -4.39 -0.93
CA ALA A 348 -10.43 -5.10 -2.08
C ALA A 348 -9.45 -4.29 -2.94
N GLY A 349 -8.36 -4.96 -3.31
CA GLY A 349 -7.32 -4.47 -4.21
C GLY A 349 -6.11 -3.90 -3.50
N ALA A 350 -5.00 -4.64 -3.53
CA ALA A 350 -3.71 -4.23 -3.00
C ALA A 350 -2.90 -3.45 -4.05
N VAL A 351 -3.29 -2.19 -4.31
CA VAL A 351 -2.71 -1.42 -5.43
C VAL A 351 -1.19 -1.25 -5.29
N LEU A 352 -0.69 -0.86 -4.12
CA LEU A 352 0.75 -0.62 -3.94
C LEU A 352 1.58 -1.89 -4.16
N GLY A 353 1.06 -3.06 -3.76
CA GLY A 353 1.74 -4.34 -3.95
C GLY A 353 1.97 -4.63 -5.43
N ASP A 354 0.95 -4.42 -6.26
CA ASP A 354 1.07 -4.59 -7.71
C ASP A 354 1.99 -3.52 -8.34
N LEU A 355 1.96 -2.28 -7.85
CA LEU A 355 2.86 -1.22 -8.34
C LEU A 355 4.32 -1.46 -7.96
N CYS A 356 4.57 -2.13 -6.84
CA CYS A 356 5.92 -2.39 -6.31
C CYS A 356 6.45 -3.80 -6.60
N ARG A 357 5.74 -4.62 -7.38
CA ARG A 357 6.05 -6.03 -7.60
C ARG A 357 7.52 -6.28 -7.96
N ASP A 358 8.08 -5.49 -8.86
CA ASP A 358 9.46 -5.63 -9.34
C ASP A 358 10.44 -4.64 -8.69
N ALA A 359 10.00 -3.87 -7.68
CA ALA A 359 10.79 -2.77 -7.11
C ALA A 359 12.14 -3.21 -6.52
N GLU A 360 12.22 -4.44 -6.01
CA GLU A 360 13.46 -5.00 -5.44
C GLU A 360 14.53 -5.23 -6.52
N ARG A 361 14.11 -5.81 -7.66
CA ARG A 361 14.93 -6.06 -8.85
C ARG A 361 15.30 -4.77 -9.59
N GLY A 362 14.56 -3.69 -9.38
CA GLY A 362 14.70 -2.46 -10.14
C GLY A 362 14.08 -2.63 -11.52
N CYS A 363 14.82 -3.20 -12.47
CA CYS A 363 14.48 -3.24 -13.90
C CYS A 363 14.51 -1.84 -14.55
N TYR A 364 15.54 -1.07 -14.23
CA TYR A 364 15.77 0.25 -14.77
C TYR A 364 16.32 0.19 -16.21
N ALA A 365 15.81 1.04 -17.09
CA ALA A 365 16.35 1.23 -18.42
C ALA A 365 17.74 1.92 -18.35
N PRO A 366 18.62 1.74 -19.36
CA PRO A 366 19.94 2.40 -19.39
C PRO A 366 19.89 3.91 -19.17
N GLU A 367 18.85 4.58 -19.67
CA GLU A 367 18.64 6.01 -19.46
C GLU A 367 18.39 6.37 -17.99
N THR A 368 17.71 5.51 -17.23
CA THR A 368 17.52 5.68 -15.78
C THR A 368 18.83 5.51 -15.02
N LEU A 369 19.68 4.55 -15.40
CA LEU A 369 21.00 4.38 -14.80
C LEU A 369 21.89 5.60 -15.09
N ARG A 370 21.88 6.10 -16.33
CA ARG A 370 22.57 7.35 -16.70
C ARG A 370 22.10 8.51 -15.83
N TYR A 371 20.79 8.71 -15.70
CA TYR A 371 20.22 9.78 -14.88
C TYR A 371 20.58 9.62 -13.39
N ALA A 372 20.58 8.38 -12.87
CA ALA A 372 21.04 8.11 -11.50
C ALA A 372 22.50 8.53 -11.29
N ARG A 373 23.39 8.22 -12.24
CA ARG A 373 24.81 8.58 -12.17
C ARG A 373 25.03 10.08 -12.34
N ASP A 374 24.47 10.67 -13.39
CA ASP A 374 24.74 12.05 -13.77
C ASP A 374 24.08 13.04 -12.79
N VAL A 375 22.81 12.78 -12.44
CA VAL A 375 21.98 13.70 -11.65
C VAL A 375 21.96 13.37 -10.16
N ALA A 376 21.85 12.09 -9.78
CA ALA A 376 21.87 11.72 -8.37
C ALA A 376 23.29 11.43 -7.84
N GLY A 377 24.29 11.32 -8.72
CA GLY A 377 25.65 10.93 -8.34
C GLY A 377 25.73 9.49 -7.82
N GLN A 378 24.76 8.64 -8.19
CA GLN A 378 24.65 7.26 -7.73
C GLN A 378 24.96 6.31 -8.88
N ASP A 379 26.07 5.58 -8.77
CA ASP A 379 26.39 4.52 -9.73
C ASP A 379 25.70 3.24 -9.28
N LEU A 380 24.69 2.81 -10.04
CA LEU A 380 23.90 1.64 -9.71
C LEU A 380 24.55 0.39 -10.32
N ASP A 381 24.58 -0.69 -9.55
CA ASP A 381 24.98 -1.99 -10.07
C ASP A 381 24.12 -2.42 -11.26
N LEU A 382 24.75 -3.06 -12.24
CA LEU A 382 24.08 -3.53 -13.46
C LEU A 382 22.99 -4.58 -13.16
N ILE A 383 22.98 -5.19 -11.97
CA ILE A 383 21.92 -6.09 -11.51
C ILE A 383 20.54 -5.40 -11.50
N TYR A 384 20.50 -4.07 -11.37
CA TYR A 384 19.27 -3.29 -11.39
C TYR A 384 18.83 -2.87 -12.79
N GLN A 385 19.67 -3.10 -13.81
CA GLN A 385 19.32 -2.79 -15.19
C GLN A 385 18.37 -3.86 -15.74
N ASP A 386 17.39 -3.43 -16.52
CA ASP A 386 16.65 -4.37 -17.36
C ASP A 386 17.56 -4.89 -18.50
N HIS A 387 17.54 -6.21 -18.68
CA HIS A 387 18.24 -6.91 -19.76
C HIS A 387 17.27 -7.57 -20.76
N SER A 388 15.95 -7.46 -20.52
CA SER A 388 14.94 -8.04 -21.41
C SER A 388 14.66 -7.18 -22.65
N GLY A 389 15.05 -5.90 -22.63
CA GLY A 389 14.75 -4.94 -23.70
C GLY A 389 13.34 -4.36 -23.61
N ALA A 390 12.59 -4.70 -22.55
CA ALA A 390 11.21 -4.29 -22.33
C ALA A 390 11.03 -3.74 -20.90
N ALA A 391 11.94 -2.84 -20.49
CA ALA A 391 11.94 -2.22 -19.17
C ALA A 391 10.56 -1.64 -18.81
N PRO A 392 9.93 -2.10 -17.71
CA PRO A 392 8.61 -1.61 -17.34
C PRO A 392 8.62 -0.09 -17.10
N LEU A 393 7.64 0.63 -17.65
CA LEU A 393 7.55 2.08 -17.49
C LEU A 393 7.47 2.49 -16.01
N LEU A 394 6.68 1.75 -15.23
CA LEU A 394 6.50 2.01 -13.80
C LEU A 394 7.79 1.81 -13.00
N ALA A 395 8.61 0.81 -13.36
CA ALA A 395 9.90 0.57 -12.73
C ALA A 395 10.81 1.81 -12.81
N GLN A 396 10.68 2.62 -13.87
CA GLN A 396 11.47 3.84 -14.01
C GLN A 396 11.06 4.93 -13.00
N GLN A 397 9.91 4.81 -12.35
CA GLN A 397 9.41 5.78 -11.37
C GLN A 397 9.24 5.18 -9.96
N THR A 398 9.69 3.94 -9.77
CA THR A 398 9.63 3.24 -8.48
C THR A 398 11.05 3.11 -7.91
N VAL A 399 11.25 3.55 -6.68
CA VAL A 399 12.51 3.38 -5.95
C VAL A 399 12.26 2.69 -4.62
N MET A 400 13.00 1.61 -4.36
CA MET A 400 12.98 0.90 -3.08
C MET A 400 14.11 1.38 -2.17
N LEU A 401 13.75 1.86 -0.98
CA LEU A 401 14.68 2.18 0.10
C LEU A 401 15.04 0.88 0.83
N ARG A 402 16.33 0.52 0.84
CA ARG A 402 16.80 -0.80 1.27
C ARG A 402 17.40 -0.83 2.67
N GLU A 403 17.90 0.31 3.16
CA GLU A 403 18.60 0.38 4.44
C GLU A 403 17.69 0.88 5.55
N SER A 404 17.43 0.05 6.56
CA SER A 404 16.71 0.48 7.76
C SER A 404 17.67 1.13 8.76
N ARG A 405 17.41 2.38 9.13
CA ARG A 405 18.17 3.09 10.18
C ARG A 405 17.55 2.98 11.57
N ARG A 406 16.30 2.48 11.65
CA ARG A 406 15.53 2.39 12.90
C ARG A 406 15.45 0.96 13.44
N PHE A 407 15.48 -0.05 12.57
CA PHE A 407 15.27 -1.44 12.95
C PHE A 407 16.48 -2.28 12.56
N GLY A 408 17.49 -2.26 13.43
CA GLY A 408 18.62 -3.20 13.40
C GLY A 408 18.40 -4.41 14.32
N GLY A 409 19.43 -5.23 14.48
CA GLY A 409 19.44 -6.30 15.48
C GLY A 409 18.48 -7.47 15.16
N PRO A 410 18.00 -8.21 16.19
CA PRO A 410 17.20 -9.41 16.01
C PRO A 410 15.84 -9.18 15.32
N ILE A 411 15.15 -8.08 15.62
CA ILE A 411 13.82 -7.78 15.03
C ILE A 411 13.94 -7.56 13.51
N GLY A 412 14.91 -6.76 13.06
CA GLY A 412 15.12 -6.52 11.63
C GLY A 412 15.48 -7.79 10.87
N ARG A 413 16.36 -8.64 11.44
CA ARG A 413 16.71 -9.94 10.85
C ARG A 413 15.51 -10.89 10.81
N LEU A 414 14.66 -10.90 11.84
CA LEU A 414 13.46 -11.73 11.85
C LEU A 414 12.48 -11.28 10.77
N ALA A 415 12.25 -9.98 10.63
CA ALA A 415 11.37 -9.44 9.59
C ALA A 415 11.85 -9.82 8.18
N LEU A 416 13.15 -9.70 7.90
CA LEU A 416 13.73 -10.12 6.62
C LEU A 416 13.55 -11.62 6.35
N ALA A 417 13.81 -12.47 7.36
CA ALA A 417 13.63 -13.91 7.24
C ALA A 417 12.16 -14.29 6.97
N VAL A 418 11.21 -13.62 7.62
CA VAL A 418 9.77 -13.80 7.38
C VAL A 418 9.39 -13.39 5.96
N ASN A 419 9.86 -12.23 5.48
CA ASN A 419 9.56 -11.75 4.12
C ASN A 419 10.13 -12.67 3.04
N GLN A 420 11.27 -13.33 3.31
CA GLN A 420 11.91 -14.29 2.40
C GLN A 420 11.32 -15.71 2.49
N GLY A 421 10.43 -15.97 3.45
CA GLY A 421 9.93 -17.31 3.73
C GLY A 421 10.98 -18.26 4.32
N ASP A 422 12.09 -17.74 4.87
CA ASP A 422 13.13 -18.54 5.50
C ASP A 422 12.71 -18.94 6.92
N VAL A 423 12.02 -20.07 6.99
CA VAL A 423 11.56 -20.67 8.25
C VAL A 423 12.73 -20.98 9.19
N ARG A 424 13.86 -21.45 8.67
CA ARG A 424 15.01 -21.87 9.49
C ARG A 424 15.66 -20.66 10.14
N ALA A 425 15.94 -19.60 9.37
CA ALA A 425 16.48 -18.36 9.91
C ALA A 425 15.53 -17.72 10.93
N SER A 426 14.23 -17.71 10.63
CA SER A 426 13.21 -17.17 11.55
C SER A 426 13.21 -17.91 12.89
N GLN A 427 13.20 -19.26 12.87
CA GLN A 427 13.23 -20.10 14.07
C GLN A 427 14.53 -19.95 14.87
N ALA A 428 15.67 -19.84 14.18
CA ALA A 428 16.96 -19.62 14.82
C ALA A 428 16.98 -18.29 15.58
N ILE A 429 16.51 -17.20 14.97
CA ILE A 429 16.45 -15.88 15.61
C ILE A 429 15.51 -15.90 16.82
N LEU A 430 14.33 -16.52 16.67
CA LEU A 430 13.34 -16.66 17.74
C LEU A 430 13.85 -17.44 18.95
N SER A 431 14.76 -18.38 18.74
CA SER A 431 15.26 -19.28 19.79
C SER A 431 16.59 -18.83 20.41
N GLN A 432 17.40 -18.08 19.66
CA GLN A 432 18.79 -17.78 20.02
C GLN A 432 19.04 -16.31 20.37
N ASP A 433 18.03 -15.44 20.32
CA ASP A 433 18.21 -14.03 20.69
C ASP A 433 18.51 -13.86 22.19
N LYS A 434 19.77 -13.52 22.49
CA LYS A 434 20.24 -13.24 23.86
C LYS A 434 20.03 -11.80 24.29
N THR A 435 19.66 -10.90 23.37
CA THR A 435 19.43 -9.49 23.69
C THR A 435 18.09 -9.27 24.40
N GLY A 436 17.19 -10.26 24.31
CA GLY A 436 15.83 -10.16 24.83
C GLY A 436 14.93 -9.29 23.96
N ALA A 437 15.34 -8.86 22.76
CA ALA A 437 14.50 -8.10 21.84
C ALA A 437 13.34 -8.97 21.32
N VAL A 438 13.64 -10.20 20.92
CA VAL A 438 12.70 -11.21 20.43
C VAL A 438 12.62 -12.36 21.43
N ARG A 439 11.43 -12.89 21.68
CA ARG A 439 11.24 -14.06 22.54
C ARG A 439 10.14 -14.95 21.97
N ASN A 440 10.44 -16.24 21.84
CA ASN A 440 9.45 -17.25 21.52
C ASN A 440 8.85 -17.84 22.81
N LEU A 441 7.53 -17.97 22.83
CA LEU A 441 6.79 -18.68 23.88
C LEU A 441 6.05 -19.83 23.21
N ALA A 442 6.39 -21.07 23.56
CA ALA A 442 5.75 -22.24 22.98
C ALA A 442 4.38 -22.45 23.66
N ALA A 443 3.31 -22.46 22.85
CA ALA A 443 1.93 -22.74 23.28
C ALA A 443 1.46 -21.96 24.53
N PRO A 444 1.61 -20.61 24.59
CA PRO A 444 1.07 -19.85 25.69
C PRO A 444 -0.46 -19.96 25.67
N GLY A 445 -1.05 -20.38 26.79
CA GLY A 445 -2.50 -20.24 26.98
C GLY A 445 -2.90 -18.75 26.95
N PRO A 446 -4.18 -18.43 26.68
CA PRO A 446 -4.67 -17.04 26.63
C PRO A 446 -4.28 -16.22 27.88
N ASP A 447 -4.29 -16.84 29.06
CA ASP A 447 -3.92 -16.21 30.32
C ASP A 447 -2.48 -15.68 30.32
N VAL A 448 -1.54 -16.42 29.73
CA VAL A 448 -0.14 -16.02 29.65
C VAL A 448 0.01 -14.77 28.77
N ALA A 449 -0.72 -14.72 27.65
CA ALA A 449 -0.71 -13.56 26.77
C ALA A 449 -1.29 -12.31 27.48
N VAL A 450 -2.38 -12.48 28.24
CA VAL A 450 -2.99 -11.39 29.04
C VAL A 450 -2.03 -10.90 30.13
N GLN A 451 -1.39 -11.80 30.87
CA GLN A 451 -0.43 -11.43 31.92
C GLN A 451 0.77 -10.66 31.35
N LEU A 452 1.30 -11.10 30.21
CA LEU A 452 2.38 -10.40 29.51
C LEU A 452 1.93 -9.04 28.98
N ALA A 453 0.71 -8.93 28.45
CA ALA A 453 0.17 -7.66 28.00
C ALA A 453 -0.03 -6.67 29.17
N LEU A 454 -0.47 -7.14 30.33
CA LEU A 454 -0.68 -6.31 31.52
C LEU A 454 0.63 -5.89 32.18
N HIS A 455 1.50 -6.84 32.49
CA HIS A 455 2.68 -6.59 33.32
C HIS A 455 3.98 -6.39 32.52
N GLY A 456 3.94 -6.64 31.21
CA GLY A 456 5.13 -6.65 30.38
C GLY A 456 6.03 -7.85 30.67
N ARG A 457 7.28 -7.75 30.23
CA ARG A 457 8.35 -8.72 30.53
C ARG A 457 9.47 -8.03 31.31
N SER A 458 10.28 -8.81 32.02
CA SER A 458 11.53 -8.33 32.61
C SER A 458 12.39 -7.63 31.54
N HIS A 459 12.85 -6.42 31.85
CA HIS A 459 13.63 -5.53 30.96
C HIS A 459 12.88 -4.91 29.76
N ALA A 460 11.55 -5.05 29.66
CA ALA A 460 10.76 -4.22 28.75
C ALA A 460 10.28 -2.94 29.46
N GLU A 461 10.18 -1.84 28.72
CA GLU A 461 9.79 -0.51 29.24
C GLU A 461 8.31 -0.38 29.64
N GLY A 462 7.56 -1.48 29.79
CA GLY A 462 6.21 -1.43 30.37
C GLY A 462 5.25 -2.52 29.92
N GLY A 463 4.05 -2.45 30.50
CA GLY A 463 2.85 -3.21 30.15
C GLY A 463 1.61 -2.33 30.33
N TYR A 464 0.45 -2.84 29.94
CA TYR A 464 -0.81 -2.08 29.96
C TYR A 464 -1.27 -1.67 31.37
N ALA A 465 -0.73 -2.28 32.43
CA ALA A 465 -1.05 -1.97 33.82
C ALA A 465 -0.72 -0.51 34.21
N GLU A 466 0.37 0.06 33.72
CA GLU A 466 0.74 1.46 34.02
C GLU A 466 -0.36 2.43 33.55
N TYR A 467 -0.84 2.24 32.31
CA TYR A 467 -1.94 3.02 31.76
C TYR A 467 -3.20 2.91 32.63
N LEU A 468 -3.57 1.69 33.04
CA LEU A 468 -4.74 1.45 33.88
C LEU A 468 -4.61 2.12 35.26
N GLN A 469 -3.41 2.07 35.86
CA GLN A 469 -3.12 2.74 37.13
C GLN A 469 -3.25 4.26 37.00
N VAL A 470 -2.67 4.87 35.95
CA VAL A 470 -2.78 6.32 35.74
C VAL A 470 -4.24 6.72 35.48
N MET A 471 -4.99 5.93 34.71
CA MET A 471 -6.42 6.15 34.49
C MET A 471 -7.23 6.16 35.79
N ALA A 472 -6.91 5.28 36.75
CA ALA A 472 -7.57 5.23 38.06
C ALA A 472 -7.29 6.47 38.94
N THR A 473 -6.22 7.22 38.66
CA THR A 473 -5.85 8.45 39.41
C THR A 473 -6.51 9.73 38.89
N ARG A 474 -7.67 9.62 38.21
CA ARG A 474 -8.37 10.78 37.65
C ARG A 474 -8.65 11.82 38.75
N PRO A 475 -8.25 13.10 38.57
CA PRO A 475 -8.56 14.15 39.53
C PRO A 475 -10.07 14.32 39.71
N VAL A 476 -10.52 14.45 40.96
CA VAL A 476 -11.93 14.61 41.32
C VAL A 476 -12.38 16.08 41.28
N SER A 477 -11.42 17.03 41.35
CA SER A 477 -11.71 18.46 41.34
C SER A 477 -11.81 19.02 39.91
N ALA A 478 -12.51 20.16 39.76
CA ALA A 478 -12.60 20.94 38.52
C ALA A 478 -11.32 21.74 38.19
N ASP A 479 -10.16 21.33 38.71
CA ASP A 479 -8.88 21.98 38.37
C ASP A 479 -8.45 21.57 36.96
N GLU A 480 -8.61 22.51 36.03
CA GLU A 480 -8.30 22.34 34.61
C GLU A 480 -6.80 22.02 34.38
N LYS A 481 -5.89 22.54 35.21
CA LYS A 481 -4.45 22.25 35.08
C LYS A 481 -4.14 20.83 35.50
N ALA A 482 -4.60 20.42 36.67
CA ALA A 482 -4.42 19.05 37.15
C ALA A 482 -5.07 18.02 36.21
N HIS A 483 -6.25 18.35 35.64
CA HIS A 483 -6.89 17.53 34.63
C HIS A 483 -6.03 17.41 33.37
N THR A 484 -5.51 18.52 32.85
CA THR A 484 -4.66 18.54 31.65
C THR A 484 -3.38 17.73 31.84
N GLU A 485 -2.71 17.85 32.99
CA GLU A 485 -1.52 17.06 33.31
C GLU A 485 -1.83 15.56 33.43
N TRP A 486 -2.94 15.20 34.09
CA TRP A 486 -3.40 13.82 34.14
C TRP A 486 -3.66 13.25 32.73
N VAL A 487 -4.37 13.99 31.86
CA VAL A 487 -4.60 13.58 30.46
C VAL A 487 -3.27 13.33 29.74
N ARG A 488 -2.27 14.22 29.88
CA ARG A 488 -0.94 14.03 29.27
C ARG A 488 -0.27 12.75 29.77
N ARG A 489 -0.33 12.46 31.07
CA ARG A 489 0.23 11.22 31.64
C ARG A 489 -0.49 9.99 31.13
N VAL A 490 -1.82 10.01 31.06
CA VAL A 490 -2.64 8.92 30.50
C VAL A 490 -2.23 8.62 29.06
N LEU A 491 -2.17 9.66 28.21
CA LEU A 491 -1.80 9.51 26.80
C LEU A 491 -0.35 9.00 26.65
N THR A 492 0.57 9.51 27.46
CA THR A 492 1.97 9.05 27.46
C THR A 492 2.07 7.58 27.87
N ALA A 493 1.38 7.16 28.92
CA ALA A 493 1.36 5.77 29.38
C ALA A 493 0.71 4.84 28.35
N PHE A 494 -0.39 5.28 27.71
CA PHE A 494 -1.05 4.54 26.65
C PHE A 494 -0.14 4.34 25.41
N ASP A 495 0.64 5.35 25.04
CA ASP A 495 1.51 5.26 23.85
C ASP A 495 2.78 4.42 24.07
N ARG A 496 3.19 4.18 25.33
CA ARG A 496 4.39 3.38 25.68
C ARG A 496 4.26 1.90 25.36
N PHE A 497 3.07 1.33 25.49
CA PHE A 497 2.85 -0.10 25.23
C PHE A 497 1.79 -0.30 24.14
N ARG A 498 2.08 -1.20 23.20
CA ARG A 498 1.15 -1.54 22.12
C ARG A 498 1.08 -3.04 21.95
N LEU A 499 -0.13 -3.56 22.00
CA LEU A 499 -0.43 -4.95 21.64
C LEU A 499 -0.87 -4.98 20.18
N LEU A 500 -0.22 -5.82 19.39
CA LEU A 500 -0.61 -6.15 18.02
C LEU A 500 -0.99 -7.64 18.03
N CYS A 501 -2.19 -7.95 17.53
CA CYS A 501 -2.67 -9.31 17.35
C CYS A 501 -2.85 -9.52 15.84
N ALA A 502 -2.33 -10.63 15.33
CA ALA A 502 -2.42 -11.03 13.93
C ALA A 502 -3.11 -12.39 13.84
#